data_AF-A0A7Y3XDE1-F1
#
_entry.id   AF-A0A7Y3XDE1-F1
#
_cell.length_a   1.000
_cell.length_b   1.000
_cell.length_c   1.000
_cell.angle_alpha   90.00
_cell.angle_beta   90.00
_cell.angle_gamma   90.00
#
_symmetry.space_group_name_H-M   'P 1'
#
loop_
_entity.id
_entity.type
_entity.pdbx_description
1 polymer ?
#
loop_
_entity_poly.entity_id
_entity_poly.type
_entity_poly.pdbx_seq_one_letter_code
_entity_poly.pdbx_strand_id
1 'polypeptide(L)'
;MVSLKTHCGGSPVIAGTKFPVRSVVFYVLRQGMTPEELVKEFSHLTLPQVYDALSYYYENKEKIDKELAINASDLRSLKKN
;
A
#
# COMPACT_ATOMS: atom_id res chain seq x y z
N MET A 1 -5.37 7.29 -13.70
CA MET A 1 -3.94 7.62 -13.92
C MET A 1 -3.31 7.84 -12.56
N VAL A 2 -2.78 6.79 -11.93
CA VAL A 2 -2.15 6.92 -10.61
C VAL A 2 -0.70 7.33 -10.76
N SER A 3 -0.35 8.47 -10.16
CA SER A 3 1.01 8.98 -10.08
C SER A 3 1.70 8.36 -8.87
N LEU A 4 2.34 7.21 -9.08
CA LEU A 4 3.21 6.60 -8.07
C LEU A 4 4.42 7.50 -7.89
N LYS A 5 4.35 8.42 -6.93
CA LYS A 5 5.50 9.24 -6.56
C LYS A 5 6.43 8.40 -5.70
N THR A 6 7.69 8.31 -6.09
CA THR A 6 8.76 7.71 -5.29
C THR A 6 9.21 8.72 -4.25
N HIS A 7 8.62 8.75 -3.06
CA HIS A 7 9.18 9.57 -1.96
C HIS A 7 9.09 8.86 -0.60
N CYS A 8 10.19 9.03 0.15
CA CYS A 8 10.66 8.28 1.32
C CYS A 8 11.30 6.93 0.99
N GLY A 9 12.58 6.95 0.60
CA GLY A 9 13.44 5.76 0.60
C GLY A 9 13.34 4.80 -0.59
N GLY A 10 12.52 5.10 -1.60
CA GLY A 10 12.39 4.29 -2.82
C GLY A 10 11.11 3.45 -2.91
N SER A 11 10.29 3.42 -1.86
CA SER A 11 9.03 2.68 -1.89
C SER A 11 7.90 3.49 -2.56
N PRO A 12 7.05 2.84 -3.38
CA PRO A 12 5.93 3.50 -4.05
C PRO A 12 4.79 3.80 -3.07
N VAL A 13 4.25 5.01 -3.16
CA VAL A 13 3.08 5.47 -2.39
C VAL A 13 1.90 5.79 -3.31
N ILE A 14 0.69 5.67 -2.77
CA ILE A 14 -0.54 6.04 -3.47
C ILE A 14 -0.57 7.56 -3.69
N ALA A 15 -0.87 7.97 -4.93
CA ALA A 15 -0.94 9.39 -5.29
C ALA A 15 -1.96 10.15 -4.43
N GLY A 16 -1.53 11.28 -3.87
CA GLY A 16 -2.40 12.13 -3.04
C GLY A 16 -2.53 11.67 -1.59
N THR A 17 -1.90 10.57 -1.21
CA THR A 17 -1.82 10.12 0.17
C THR A 17 -0.38 9.85 0.58
N LYS A 18 -0.15 9.65 1.88
CA LYS A 18 1.12 9.14 2.40
C LYS A 18 1.09 7.63 2.60
N PHE A 19 0.15 6.95 1.93
CA PHE A 19 -0.11 5.52 2.14
C PHE A 19 0.78 4.68 1.21
N PRO A 20 1.68 3.83 1.75
CA PRO A 20 2.54 2.98 0.94
C PRO A 20 1.76 1.89 0.22
N VAL A 21 2.14 1.58 -1.03
CA VAL A 21 1.56 0.45 -1.77
C VAL A 21 1.79 -0.87 -1.04
N ARG A 22 2.98 -1.05 -0.44
CA ARG A 22 3.29 -2.22 0.40
C ARG A 22 2.29 -2.41 1.56
N SER A 23 1.74 -1.33 2.10
CA SER A 23 0.76 -1.41 3.19
C SER A 23 -0.57 -1.95 2.68
N VAL A 24 -1.02 -1.54 1.50
CA VAL A 24 -2.21 -2.12 0.86
C VAL A 24 -2.01 -3.63 0.70
N VAL A 25 -0.87 -4.03 0.15
CA VAL A 25 -0.53 -5.44 -0.05
C VAL A 25 -0.50 -6.20 1.26
N PHE A 26 0.06 -5.62 2.33
CA PHE A 26 0.07 -6.23 3.65
C PHE A 26 -1.35 -6.45 4.20
N TYR A 27 -2.20 -5.42 4.20
CA TYR A 27 -3.56 -5.56 4.73
C TYR A 27 -4.39 -6.52 3.87
N VAL A 28 -4.33 -6.41 2.55
CA VAL A 28 -5.17 -7.21 1.65
C VAL A 28 -4.67 -8.65 1.52
N LEU A 29 -3.37 -8.86 1.30
CA LEU A 29 -2.84 -10.20 1.04
C LEU A 29 -2.34 -10.93 2.29
N ARG A 30 -1.80 -10.21 3.29
CA ARG A 30 -1.27 -10.84 4.52
C ARG A 30 -2.32 -10.90 5.64
N GLN A 31 -3.09 -9.83 5.84
CA GLN A 31 -4.17 -9.82 6.83
C GLN A 31 -5.51 -10.30 6.30
N GLY A 32 -5.65 -10.49 4.98
CA GLY A 32 -6.90 -10.95 4.36
C GLY A 32 -8.03 -9.94 4.38
N MET A 33 -7.72 -8.65 4.59
CA MET A 33 -8.70 -7.57 4.59
C MET A 33 -9.18 -7.30 3.16
N THR A 34 -10.47 -7.03 2.98
CA THR A 34 -10.97 -6.68 1.64
C THR A 34 -10.57 -5.24 1.28
N PRO A 35 -10.44 -4.90 -0.02
CA PRO A 35 -10.23 -3.53 -0.46
C PRO A 35 -11.28 -2.55 0.07
N GLU A 36 -12.53 -3.00 0.21
CA GLU A 36 -13.64 -2.20 0.75
C GLU A 36 -13.47 -1.91 2.24
N GLU A 37 -13.07 -2.91 3.03
CA GLU A 37 -12.75 -2.72 4.45
C GLU A 37 -11.55 -1.79 4.64
N LEU A 38 -10.54 -1.90 3.78
CA LEU A 38 -9.37 -1.02 3.83
C LEU A 38 -9.76 0.45 3.61
N VAL A 39 -10.61 0.73 2.62
CA VAL A 39 -11.13 2.09 2.37
C VAL A 39 -12.01 2.58 3.52
N LYS A 40 -12.72 1.66 4.19
CA LYS A 40 -13.56 1.97 5.35
C LYS A 40 -12.73 2.30 6.60
N GLU A 41 -11.62 1.60 6.84
CA GLU A 41 -10.67 1.91 7.91
C GLU A 41 -9.87 3.18 7.60
N PHE A 42 -9.50 3.38 6.33
CA PHE A 42 -8.70 4.52 5.87
C PHE A 42 -9.52 5.38 4.92
N SER A 43 -10.40 6.23 5.47
CA SER A 43 -11.34 7.08 4.71
C SER A 43 -10.68 8.08 3.73
N HIS A 44 -9.36 8.24 3.79
CA HIS A 44 -8.57 9.04 2.86
C HIS A 44 -8.10 8.26 1.63
N LEU A 45 -8.33 6.94 1.59
CA LEU A 45 -8.13 6.10 0.43
C LEU A 45 -9.45 5.95 -0.33
N THR A 46 -9.34 5.68 -1.61
CA THR A 46 -10.48 5.35 -2.47
C THR A 46 -10.32 3.95 -3.02
N LEU A 47 -11.43 3.28 -3.30
CA LEU A 47 -11.42 1.92 -3.84
C LEU A 47 -10.59 1.80 -5.13
N PRO A 48 -10.67 2.73 -6.11
CA PRO A 48 -9.81 2.70 -7.29
C PRO A 48 -8.32 2.80 -6.96
N GLN A 49 -7.93 3.62 -5.97
CA GLN A 49 -6.52 3.73 -5.56
C GLN A 49 -5.99 2.42 -4.96
N VAL A 50 -6.83 1.69 -4.23
CA VAL A 50 -6.48 0.39 -3.68
C VAL A 50 -6.26 -0.63 -4.79
N TYR A 51 -7.15 -0.68 -5.78
CA TYR A 51 -6.98 -1.57 -6.93
C TYR A 51 -5.77 -1.21 -7.80
N ASP A 52 -5.50 0.07 -8.03
CA ASP A 52 -4.29 0.50 -8.74
C ASP A 52 -3.01 0.09 -7.98
N ALA A 53 -3.00 0.23 -6.64
CA ALA A 53 -1.89 -0.22 -5.82
C ALA A 53 -1.67 -1.74 -5.91
N LEU A 54 -2.75 -2.52 -5.93
CA LEU A 54 -2.70 -3.97 -6.13
C LEU A 54 -2.20 -4.33 -7.54
N SER A 55 -2.66 -3.63 -8.58
CA SER A 55 -2.18 -3.84 -9.95
C SER A 55 -0.67 -3.62 -10.04
N TYR A 56 -0.19 -2.50 -9.50
CA TYR A 56 1.24 -2.20 -9.48
C TYR A 56 2.04 -3.25 -8.70
N TYR A 57 1.49 -3.77 -7.60
CA TYR A 57 2.09 -4.88 -6.86
C TYR A 57 2.23 -6.12 -7.74
N TYR A 58 1.20 -6.52 -8.49
CA TYR A 58 1.28 -7.70 -9.34
C TYR A 58 2.31 -7.56 -10.46
N GLU A 59 2.47 -6.37 -11.02
CA GLU A 59 3.50 -6.07 -12.02
C GLU A 59 4.92 -6.06 -11.41
N ASN A 60 5.05 -5.77 -10.11
CA ASN A 60 6.34 -5.60 -9.42
C ASN A 60 6.49 -6.55 -8.22
N LYS A 61 5.84 -7.72 -8.27
CA LYS A 61 5.60 -8.58 -7.11
C LYS A 61 6.87 -8.98 -6.38
N GLU A 62 7.88 -9.44 -7.11
CA GLU A 62 9.17 -9.82 -6.53
C GLU A 62 9.88 -8.66 -5.81
N LYS A 63 9.83 -7.46 -6.40
CA LYS A 63 10.48 -6.28 -5.83
C LYS A 63 9.80 -5.85 -4.54
N ILE A 64 8.46 -5.78 -4.56
CA ILE A 64 7.66 -5.37 -3.40
C ILE A 64 7.70 -6.43 -2.29
N ASP A 65 7.70 -7.73 -2.63
CA ASP A 65 7.78 -8.79 -1.62
C ASP A 65 9.15 -8.79 -0.91
N LYS A 66 10.24 -8.55 -1.64
CA LYS A 66 11.57 -8.31 -1.03
C LYS A 66 11.57 -7.09 -0.11
N GLU A 67 10.99 -5.98 -0.54
CA GLU A 67 10.85 -4.77 0.29
C GLU A 67 10.00 -5.03 1.55
N LEU A 68 8.92 -5.81 1.42
CA LEU A 68 8.03 -6.20 2.53
C LEU A 68 8.73 -7.10 3.54
N ALA A 69 9.54 -8.05 3.08
CA ALA A 69 10.32 -8.94 3.94
C ALA A 69 11.36 -8.17 4.76
N ILE A 70 11.94 -7.11 4.19
CA ILE A 70 12.95 -6.28 4.85
C ILE A 70 12.31 -5.27 5.81
N ASN A 71 11.15 -4.69 5.47
CA ASN A 71 10.56 -3.56 6.18
C ASN A 71 9.28 -3.88 6.98
N ALA A 72 9.25 -5.01 7.70
CA ALA A 72 8.13 -5.37 8.58
C ALA A 72 7.92 -4.36 9.74
N SER A 73 8.96 -3.64 10.14
CA SER A 73 8.98 -2.74 11.30
C SER A 73 8.15 -1.46 11.12
N ASP A 74 7.87 -1.07 9.88
CA ASP A 74 7.45 0.30 9.55
C ASP A 74 5.91 0.47 9.43
N LEU A 75 5.19 -0.65 9.35
CA LEU A 75 3.72 -0.67 9.26
C LEU A 75 3.02 -0.14 10.53
N ARG A 76 3.72 -0.15 11.67
CA ARG A 76 3.14 0.24 12.97
C ARG A 76 2.85 1.74 13.07
N SER A 77 3.50 2.56 12.25
CA SER A 77 3.37 4.03 12.27
C SER A 77 2.11 4.53 11.55
N LEU A 78 1.51 3.73 10.67
CA LEU A 78 0.34 4.13 9.86
C LEU A 78 -0.99 4.10 10.63
N LYS A 79 -1.06 3.40 11.77
CA LYS A 79 -2.28 3.31 12.59
C LYS A 79 -2.46 4.51 13.55
N LYS A 80 -1.52 5.46 13.58
CA LYS A 80 -1.49 6.55 14.58
C LYS A 80 -2.11 7.87 14.14
N ASN A 81 -2.75 7.96 12.97
CA ASN A 81 -3.28 9.22 12.44
C ASN A 81 -4.77 9.14 12.12
#